data_AF-A0A3S5ZPT4-F1
#
_entry.id   AF-A0A3S5ZPT4-F1
#
_cell.length_a   1.000
_cell.length_b   1.000
_cell.length_c   1.000
_cell.angle_alpha   90.00
_cell.angle_beta   90.00
_cell.angle_gamma   90.00
#
_symmetry.space_group_name_H-M   'P 1'
#
loop_
_entity.id
_entity.type
_entity.pdbx_description
1 polymer ?
#
loop_
_entity_poly.entity_id
_entity_poly.type
_entity_poly.pdbx_seq_one_letter_code
_entity_poly.pdbx_strand_id
1 'polypeptide(L)'
;MGDYEDVLASLETLNHSVLKAMGYTKKVYEGGSNVDQFVTRFLLKETANQIQSLLSSVESAVEAIEEQTSQIRQNHSRPSHGAVETWSGSPTPPYAPNHKLMAAEQGKSFPPGTSDPKEDGLDAQISRLAGLIGRLENKTLWFDLQQHLSDEEGTNMHLQLVRQEMAVCPEQLGDFLDSLRQYVRGTAGTRNCFHIAAVRLADGVTFVVYEFWETEEEWKRHLQSPVCKAFRHVKVDTLSQPEAFSRISVPGTGEESNTQNSHGPRFM
;
A
#
# COMPACT_ATOMS: atom_id res chain seq x y z
N MET A 1 -22.83 -38.34 -3.50
CA MET A 1 -21.42 -38.03 -3.85
C MET A 1 -21.32 -37.27 -5.17
N GLY A 2 -22.39 -36.56 -5.61
CA GLY A 2 -22.48 -35.98 -6.96
C GLY A 2 -21.76 -34.64 -7.08
N ASP A 3 -22.19 -33.63 -6.32
CA ASP A 3 -21.68 -32.25 -6.45
C ASP A 3 -20.17 -32.10 -6.12
N TYR A 4 -19.57 -33.10 -5.46
CA TYR A 4 -18.14 -33.15 -5.16
C TYR A 4 -17.31 -33.92 -6.21
N GLU A 5 -17.94 -34.69 -7.11
CA GLU A 5 -17.23 -35.40 -8.18
C GLU A 5 -16.63 -34.39 -9.18
N ASP A 6 -17.43 -33.41 -9.60
CA ASP A 6 -16.98 -32.29 -10.45
C ASP A 6 -15.90 -31.43 -9.78
N VAL A 7 -16.00 -31.23 -8.46
CA VAL A 7 -14.99 -30.48 -7.67
C VAL A 7 -13.66 -31.23 -7.63
N LEU A 8 -13.67 -32.55 -7.39
CA LEU A 8 -12.46 -33.37 -7.37
C LEU A 8 -11.82 -33.48 -8.76
N ALA A 9 -12.62 -33.66 -9.82
CA ALA A 9 -12.14 -33.66 -11.20
C ALA A 9 -11.53 -32.30 -11.62
N SER A 10 -12.12 -31.20 -11.14
CA SER A 10 -11.58 -29.85 -11.34
C SER A 10 -10.25 -29.64 -10.61
N LEU A 11 -10.12 -30.14 -9.38
CA LEU A 11 -8.88 -30.08 -8.60
C LEU A 11 -7.76 -30.94 -9.23
N GLU A 12 -8.08 -32.12 -9.77
CA GLU A 12 -7.11 -32.94 -10.51
C GLU A 12 -6.63 -32.23 -11.79
N THR A 13 -7.57 -31.64 -12.54
CA THR A 13 -7.27 -30.86 -13.75
C THR A 13 -6.39 -29.64 -13.45
N LEU A 14 -6.68 -28.93 -12.34
CA LEU A 14 -5.87 -27.82 -11.83
C LEU A 14 -4.46 -28.29 -11.49
N ASN A 15 -4.32 -29.37 -10.71
CA ASN A 15 -3.03 -29.91 -10.31
C ASN A 15 -2.17 -30.33 -11.53
N HIS A 16 -2.76 -31.02 -12.51
CA HIS A 16 -2.08 -31.37 -13.75
C HIS A 16 -1.62 -30.12 -14.53
N SER A 17 -2.46 -29.08 -14.57
CA SER A 17 -2.14 -27.81 -15.25
C SER A 17 -1.00 -27.05 -14.55
N VAL A 18 -1.01 -27.01 -13.22
CA VAL A 18 0.07 -26.40 -12.41
C VAL A 18 1.38 -27.17 -12.59
N LEU A 19 1.38 -28.50 -12.52
CA LEU A 19 2.56 -29.33 -12.77
C LEU A 19 3.15 -29.10 -14.17
N LYS A 20 2.29 -29.01 -15.20
CA LYS A 20 2.70 -28.70 -16.57
C LYS A 20 3.30 -27.29 -16.68
N ALA A 21 2.70 -26.30 -16.03
CA ALA A 21 3.22 -24.93 -15.97
C ALA A 21 4.59 -24.88 -15.27
N MET A 22 4.76 -25.55 -14.13
CA MET A 22 6.05 -25.66 -13.42
C MET A 22 7.14 -26.36 -14.25
N GLY A 23 6.78 -27.37 -15.04
CA GLY A 23 7.70 -28.01 -15.99
C GLY A 23 8.12 -27.10 -17.15
N TYR A 24 7.24 -26.17 -17.56
CA TYR A 24 7.53 -25.15 -18.57
C TYR A 24 8.39 -24.01 -18.01
N THR A 25 8.03 -23.46 -16.84
CA THR A 25 8.77 -22.35 -16.22
C THR A 25 10.23 -22.72 -15.97
N LYS A 26 10.54 -23.95 -15.52
CA LYS A 26 11.94 -24.40 -15.37
C LYS A 26 12.76 -24.26 -16.67
N LYS A 27 12.18 -24.59 -17.83
CA LYS A 27 12.89 -24.51 -19.12
C LYS A 27 13.06 -23.08 -19.62
N VAL A 28 12.04 -22.23 -19.41
CA VAL A 28 12.02 -20.85 -19.92
C VAL A 28 12.77 -19.88 -19.00
N TYR A 29 12.80 -20.14 -17.70
CA TYR A 29 13.40 -19.24 -16.72
C TYR A 29 14.94 -19.13 -16.84
N GLU A 30 15.63 -20.24 -17.10
CA GLU A 30 17.10 -20.26 -17.23
C GLU A 30 17.59 -19.70 -18.59
N GLY A 31 16.75 -19.74 -19.63
CA GLY A 31 17.07 -19.25 -20.99
C GLY A 31 16.36 -17.97 -21.42
N GLY A 32 15.44 -17.44 -20.62
CA GLY A 32 14.58 -16.31 -20.95
C GLY A 32 15.15 -14.95 -20.52
N SER A 33 14.59 -13.88 -21.09
CA SER A 33 14.94 -12.50 -20.76
C SER A 33 14.59 -12.15 -19.30
N ASN A 34 15.09 -11.01 -18.81
CA ASN A 34 14.70 -10.49 -17.49
C ASN A 34 13.19 -10.29 -17.36
N VAL A 35 12.49 -9.96 -18.46
CA VAL A 35 11.03 -9.82 -18.51
C VAL A 35 10.36 -11.19 -18.40
N ASP A 36 10.82 -12.19 -19.16
CA ASP A 36 10.28 -13.56 -19.09
C ASP A 36 10.44 -14.17 -17.69
N GLN A 37 11.58 -13.92 -17.05
CA GLN A 37 11.83 -14.34 -15.67
C GLN A 37 10.95 -13.59 -14.67
N PHE A 38 10.66 -12.30 -14.88
CA PHE A 38 9.72 -11.54 -14.05
C PHE A 38 8.30 -12.08 -14.20
N VAL A 39 7.81 -12.23 -15.44
CA VAL A 39 6.49 -12.80 -15.75
C VAL A 39 6.36 -14.20 -15.16
N THR A 40 7.41 -15.03 -15.28
CA THR A 40 7.46 -16.37 -14.66
C THR A 40 7.32 -16.30 -13.13
N ARG A 41 8.07 -15.42 -12.45
CA ARG A 41 7.96 -15.25 -10.98
C ARG A 41 6.58 -14.72 -10.57
N PHE A 42 6.02 -13.79 -11.36
CA PHE A 42 4.69 -13.22 -11.14
C PHE A 42 3.61 -14.30 -11.27
N LEU A 43 3.57 -15.04 -12.38
CA LEU A 43 2.57 -16.10 -12.62
C LEU A 43 2.65 -17.21 -11.57
N LEU A 44 3.85 -17.61 -11.15
CA LEU A 44 4.01 -18.60 -10.07
C LEU A 44 3.48 -18.08 -8.74
N LYS A 45 3.78 -16.82 -8.38
CA LYS A 45 3.28 -16.19 -7.15
C LYS A 45 1.76 -16.03 -7.19
N GLU A 46 1.21 -15.62 -8.32
CA GLU A 46 -0.21 -15.41 -8.51
C GLU A 46 -0.99 -16.73 -8.46
N THR A 47 -0.48 -17.78 -9.11
CA THR A 47 -1.04 -19.15 -8.99
C THR A 47 -1.07 -19.62 -7.54
N ALA A 48 0.00 -19.38 -6.77
CA ALA A 48 0.05 -19.73 -5.35
C ALA A 48 -0.96 -18.93 -4.52
N ASN A 49 -1.11 -17.62 -4.77
CA ASN A 49 -2.11 -16.78 -4.09
C ASN A 49 -3.54 -17.24 -4.37
N GLN A 50 -3.85 -17.60 -5.61
CA GLN A 50 -5.17 -18.08 -6.01
C GLN A 50 -5.50 -19.43 -5.35
N ILE A 51 -4.55 -20.37 -5.31
CA ILE A 51 -4.72 -21.64 -4.59
C ILE A 51 -4.92 -21.40 -3.08
N GLN A 52 -4.14 -20.51 -2.46
CA GLN A 52 -4.29 -20.18 -1.05
C GLN A 52 -5.66 -19.55 -0.74
N SER A 53 -6.18 -18.74 -1.67
CA SER A 53 -7.50 -18.11 -1.54
C SER A 53 -8.63 -19.15 -1.63
N LEU A 54 -8.49 -20.15 -2.51
CA LEU A 54 -9.41 -21.29 -2.59
C LEU A 54 -9.35 -22.16 -1.33
N LEU A 55 -8.15 -22.46 -0.81
CA LEU A 55 -7.99 -23.23 0.44
C LEU A 55 -8.66 -22.52 1.61
N SER A 56 -8.39 -21.23 1.81
CA SER A 56 -9.01 -20.41 2.87
C SER A 56 -10.54 -20.35 2.78
N SER A 57 -11.11 -20.31 1.57
CA SER A 57 -12.55 -20.39 1.33
C SER A 57 -13.14 -21.74 1.75
N VAL A 58 -12.46 -22.85 1.42
CA VAL A 58 -12.88 -24.21 1.82
C VAL A 58 -12.74 -24.41 3.32
N GLU A 59 -11.65 -23.95 3.94
CA GLU A 59 -11.44 -23.98 5.39
C GLU A 59 -12.57 -23.25 6.13
N SER A 60 -12.92 -22.03 5.70
CA SER A 60 -14.03 -21.27 6.28
C SER A 60 -15.39 -21.96 6.12
N ALA A 61 -15.63 -22.64 5.00
CA ALA A 61 -16.85 -23.44 4.80
C ALA A 61 -16.91 -24.66 5.73
N VAL A 62 -15.77 -25.30 6.01
CA VAL A 62 -15.67 -26.40 7.00
C VAL A 62 -15.93 -25.89 8.42
N GLU A 63 -15.28 -24.78 8.82
CA GLU A 63 -15.51 -24.15 10.13
C GLU A 63 -16.98 -23.79 10.35
N ALA A 64 -17.66 -23.24 9.33
CA ALA A 64 -19.08 -22.91 9.41
C ALA A 64 -19.97 -24.16 9.59
N ILE A 65 -19.62 -25.29 8.98
CA ILE A 65 -20.34 -26.57 9.16
C ILE A 65 -20.10 -27.14 10.58
N GLU A 66 -18.89 -27.02 11.10
CA GLU A 66 -18.56 -27.43 12.48
C GLU A 66 -19.26 -26.56 13.53
N GLU A 67 -19.35 -25.24 13.30
CA GLU A 67 -20.10 -24.32 14.17
C GLU A 67 -21.60 -24.66 14.15
N GLN A 68 -22.22 -24.81 12.97
CA GLN A 68 -23.64 -25.18 12.86
C GLN A 68 -23.93 -26.51 13.57
N THR A 69 -23.08 -27.51 13.38
CA THR A 69 -23.19 -28.83 14.05
C THR A 69 -23.11 -28.68 15.58
N SER A 70 -22.22 -27.81 16.06
CA SER A 70 -22.07 -27.50 17.49
C SER A 70 -23.28 -26.76 18.06
N GLN A 71 -23.82 -25.78 17.34
CA GLN A 71 -25.02 -25.03 17.72
C GLN A 71 -26.27 -25.92 17.78
N ILE A 72 -26.45 -26.85 16.82
CA ILE A 72 -27.57 -27.80 16.83
C ILE A 72 -27.51 -28.68 18.10
N ARG A 73 -26.33 -29.18 18.45
CA ARG A 73 -26.12 -30.01 19.66
C ARG A 73 -26.43 -29.24 20.95
N GLN A 74 -26.10 -27.95 21.03
CA GLN A 74 -26.41 -27.11 22.18
C GLN A 74 -27.89 -26.78 22.28
N ASN A 75 -28.56 -26.44 21.18
CA ASN A 75 -29.98 -26.08 21.17
C ASN A 75 -30.90 -27.25 21.60
N HIS A 76 -30.57 -28.49 21.23
CA HIS A 76 -31.30 -29.67 21.70
C HIS A 76 -31.08 -30.02 23.19
N SER A 77 -30.15 -29.34 23.89
CA SER A 77 -29.83 -29.61 25.30
C SER A 77 -30.65 -28.78 26.31
N ARG A 78 -31.55 -27.91 25.85
CA ARG A 78 -32.35 -27.02 26.72
C ARG A 78 -33.83 -27.45 26.74
N PRO A 79 -34.36 -27.98 27.85
CA PRO A 79 -35.75 -28.41 27.91
C PRO A 79 -36.71 -27.22 27.89
N SER A 80 -37.71 -27.28 27.01
CA SER A 80 -38.85 -26.34 27.04
C SER A 80 -39.70 -26.56 28.29
N HIS A 81 -39.60 -25.65 29.25
CA HIS A 81 -40.59 -25.48 30.30
C HIS A 81 -41.23 -24.09 30.16
N GLY A 82 -42.56 -24.06 30.12
CA GLY A 82 -43.34 -22.83 30.09
C GLY A 82 -44.18 -22.65 31.34
N ALA A 83 -45.07 -21.65 31.23
CA ALA A 83 -46.16 -21.30 32.15
C ALA A 83 -45.81 -20.55 33.44
N VAL A 84 -46.78 -19.70 33.82
CA VAL A 84 -46.98 -18.98 35.09
C VAL A 84 -46.02 -17.77 35.29
N GLU A 85 -46.48 -16.51 35.19
CA GLU A 85 -47.18 -15.71 36.23
C GLU A 85 -46.29 -15.42 37.48
N THR A 86 -46.30 -14.27 38.17
CA THR A 86 -47.25 -13.14 38.19
C THR A 86 -46.68 -11.90 38.96
N TRP A 87 -47.14 -10.69 38.59
CA TRP A 87 -47.28 -9.45 39.42
C TRP A 87 -46.12 -8.42 39.59
N SER A 88 -46.54 -7.24 40.09
CA SER A 88 -45.95 -5.90 39.94
C SER A 88 -46.12 -5.09 41.24
N GLY A 89 -45.27 -4.09 41.51
CA GLY A 89 -45.43 -3.19 42.68
C GLY A 89 -44.35 -2.10 42.86
N SER A 90 -44.76 -0.84 42.74
CA SER A 90 -44.08 0.41 43.21
C SER A 90 -44.77 0.86 44.55
N PRO A 91 -44.37 1.91 45.33
CA PRO A 91 -43.54 3.09 45.02
C PRO A 91 -42.56 3.57 46.16
N THR A 92 -42.22 4.88 46.17
CA THR A 92 -40.98 5.51 46.70
C THR A 92 -41.11 6.28 48.07
N PRO A 93 -40.34 7.35 48.41
CA PRO A 93 -39.40 7.44 49.56
C PRO A 93 -39.94 8.42 50.68
N PRO A 94 -39.20 9.20 51.54
CA PRO A 94 -38.04 10.12 51.27
C PRO A 94 -36.98 10.29 52.43
N TYR A 95 -36.16 11.35 52.36
CA TYR A 95 -35.31 12.04 53.39
C TYR A 95 -33.84 11.66 53.68
N ALA A 96 -33.03 12.72 53.80
CA ALA A 96 -31.62 12.83 54.23
C ALA A 96 -31.53 14.02 55.24
N PRO A 97 -30.37 14.62 55.63
CA PRO A 97 -28.95 14.22 55.55
C PRO A 97 -28.11 14.49 56.84
N ASN A 98 -26.80 14.17 56.77
CA ASN A 98 -25.63 14.91 57.33
C ASN A 98 -25.04 14.72 58.77
N HIS A 99 -23.70 14.62 58.73
CA HIS A 99 -22.67 15.07 59.70
C HIS A 99 -22.54 14.46 61.11
N LYS A 100 -21.40 13.78 61.36
CA LYS A 100 -20.21 14.37 62.03
C LYS A 100 -18.96 13.48 61.91
N LEU A 101 -17.78 14.13 61.96
CA LEU A 101 -16.44 13.53 61.82
C LEU A 101 -15.84 13.14 63.17
N MET A 102 -15.01 12.07 63.20
CA MET A 102 -13.63 12.01 63.74
C MET A 102 -13.24 10.61 64.24
N ALA A 103 -12.15 10.04 63.69
CA ALA A 103 -11.08 9.35 64.44
C ALA A 103 -10.02 8.72 63.50
N ALA A 104 -8.97 9.50 63.21
CA ALA A 104 -7.55 9.11 63.28
C ALA A 104 -7.10 7.63 63.11
N GLU A 105 -6.21 7.44 62.11
CA GLU A 105 -4.84 6.86 62.23
C GLU A 105 -4.46 5.51 61.55
N GLN A 106 -3.28 5.55 60.87
CA GLN A 106 -2.32 4.48 60.51
C GLN A 106 -2.50 3.59 59.24
N GLY A 107 -2.23 4.19 58.08
CA GLY A 107 -1.01 3.89 57.30
C GLY A 107 -0.83 2.58 56.51
N LYS A 108 -0.76 2.68 55.16
CA LYS A 108 0.27 2.03 54.32
C LYS A 108 0.33 2.58 52.87
N SER A 109 1.50 2.35 52.26
CA SER A 109 2.02 2.73 50.94
C SER A 109 1.12 2.58 49.70
N PHE A 110 1.25 3.55 48.77
CA PHE A 110 1.20 3.53 47.28
C PHE A 110 0.42 2.46 46.49
N PRO A 111 -0.04 2.78 45.26
CA PRO A 111 -0.86 3.93 44.83
C PRO A 111 -2.25 3.43 44.31
N PRO A 112 -3.19 4.31 43.91
CA PRO A 112 -4.43 3.88 43.30
C PRO A 112 -4.17 3.38 41.87
N GLY A 113 -4.40 2.09 41.64
CA GLY A 113 -4.82 1.62 40.32
C GLY A 113 -6.28 2.03 40.05
N THR A 114 -6.70 1.86 38.79
CA THR A 114 -8.06 2.16 38.27
C THR A 114 -8.46 3.65 38.26
N SER A 115 -7.92 4.39 37.29
CA SER A 115 -8.68 5.46 36.63
C SER A 115 -9.69 4.86 35.63
N ASP A 116 -10.81 5.57 35.47
CA ASP A 116 -12.04 5.21 34.74
C ASP A 116 -11.80 4.88 33.24
N PRO A 117 -12.45 3.85 32.64
CA PRO A 117 -12.21 3.47 31.26
C PRO A 117 -13.10 4.27 30.30
N LYS A 118 -12.71 5.50 29.93
CA LYS A 118 -13.46 6.30 28.95
C LYS A 118 -12.73 7.34 28.10
N GLU A 119 -11.43 7.54 28.29
CA GLU A 119 -10.66 8.51 27.48
C GLU A 119 -9.80 7.83 26.39
N ASP A 120 -9.39 6.57 26.59
CA ASP A 120 -8.55 5.80 25.66
C ASP A 120 -9.11 5.67 24.23
N GLY A 121 -10.44 5.75 24.06
CA GLY A 121 -11.08 5.57 22.76
C GLY A 121 -10.81 6.71 21.78
N LEU A 122 -10.90 7.96 22.23
CA LEU A 122 -10.75 9.13 21.36
C LEU A 122 -9.28 9.42 21.07
N ASP A 123 -8.40 9.38 22.07
CA ASP A 123 -6.97 9.60 21.86
C ASP A 123 -6.31 8.50 21.04
N ALA A 124 -6.73 7.23 21.19
CA ALA A 124 -6.28 6.17 20.28
C ALA A 124 -6.80 6.38 18.85
N GLN A 125 -8.01 6.91 18.67
CA GLN A 125 -8.59 7.18 17.36
C GLN A 125 -7.95 8.40 16.67
N ILE A 126 -7.63 9.46 17.43
CA ILE A 126 -6.85 10.63 16.98
C ILE A 126 -5.44 10.19 16.62
N SER A 127 -4.77 9.41 17.48
CA SER A 127 -3.42 8.87 17.21
C SER A 127 -3.40 7.97 15.97
N ARG A 128 -4.44 7.14 15.77
CA ARG A 128 -4.61 6.32 14.57
C ARG A 128 -4.85 7.17 13.32
N LEU A 129 -5.63 8.25 13.42
CA LEU A 129 -5.84 9.20 12.33
C LEU A 129 -4.56 9.95 11.96
N ALA A 130 -3.81 10.47 12.94
CA ALA A 130 -2.51 11.11 12.71
C ALA A 130 -1.52 10.14 12.04
N GLY A 131 -1.46 8.88 12.49
CA GLY A 131 -0.65 7.83 11.86
C GLY A 131 -1.12 7.45 10.44
N LEU A 132 -2.41 7.54 10.13
CA LEU A 132 -2.93 7.33 8.78
C LEU A 132 -2.66 8.53 7.86
N ILE A 133 -2.79 9.76 8.36
CA ILE A 133 -2.48 11.00 7.63
C ILE A 133 -0.98 11.03 7.29
N GLY A 134 -0.09 10.83 8.26
CA GLY A 134 1.36 10.76 8.00
C GLY A 134 1.78 9.60 7.07
N ARG A 135 0.97 8.55 6.95
CA ARG A 135 1.15 7.47 5.96
C ARG A 135 0.58 7.78 4.58
N LEU A 136 -0.40 8.68 4.48
CA LEU A 136 -0.98 9.16 3.23
C LEU A 136 -0.14 10.31 2.65
N GLU A 137 0.35 11.22 3.49
CA GLU A 137 1.29 12.30 3.11
C GLU A 137 2.62 11.72 2.58
N ASN A 138 3.07 10.58 3.11
CA ASN A 138 4.21 9.82 2.59
C ASN A 138 3.89 8.93 1.36
N LYS A 139 2.62 8.83 0.95
CA LYS A 139 2.21 8.17 -0.30
C LYS A 139 1.98 9.23 -1.37
N THR A 140 3.08 9.81 -1.86
CA THR A 140 3.06 10.70 -3.02
C THR A 140 2.32 10.03 -4.19
N LEU A 141 1.44 10.80 -4.82
CA LEU A 141 0.41 10.31 -5.73
C LEU A 141 1.04 9.71 -7.00
N TRP A 142 0.84 8.40 -7.21
CA TRP A 142 1.29 7.68 -8.42
C TRP A 142 0.46 7.97 -9.68
N PHE A 143 -0.40 8.99 -9.64
CA PHE A 143 -1.43 9.27 -10.63
C PHE A 143 -1.08 10.50 -11.47
N ASP A 144 -0.42 10.24 -12.61
CA ASP A 144 -0.60 10.99 -13.87
C ASP A 144 0.11 10.28 -15.04
N LEU A 145 1.26 9.65 -14.75
CA LEU A 145 2.17 9.10 -15.77
C LEU A 145 1.49 8.10 -16.73
N GLN A 146 0.58 7.26 -16.23
CA GLN A 146 -0.08 6.24 -17.05
C GLN A 146 -1.18 6.81 -17.97
N GLN A 147 -1.74 7.98 -17.67
CA GLN A 147 -2.78 8.59 -18.50
C GLN A 147 -2.18 9.37 -19.68
N HIS A 148 -0.99 9.95 -19.50
CA HIS A 148 -0.30 10.72 -20.54
C HIS A 148 0.49 9.85 -21.55
N LEU A 149 0.71 8.58 -21.23
CA LEU A 149 1.39 7.58 -22.09
C LEU A 149 0.45 6.81 -23.03
N SER A 150 -0.86 7.01 -22.93
CA SER A 150 -1.85 6.23 -23.69
C SER A 150 -2.27 6.86 -25.04
N ASP A 151 -1.73 8.03 -25.38
CA ASP A 151 -2.21 8.87 -26.49
C ASP A 151 -1.21 8.97 -27.67
N GLU A 152 0.04 8.49 -27.51
CA GLU A 152 1.11 8.55 -28.51
C GLU A 152 1.42 7.12 -29.04
N GLU A 153 0.89 6.82 -30.21
CA GLU A 153 0.86 5.46 -30.76
C GLU A 153 2.22 5.01 -31.32
N GLY A 154 2.79 3.93 -30.76
CA GLY A 154 3.76 3.08 -31.46
C GLY A 154 5.24 3.50 -31.48
N THR A 155 5.70 4.41 -30.61
CA THR A 155 7.15 4.59 -30.36
C THR A 155 7.60 3.90 -29.07
N ASN A 156 8.82 3.36 -29.06
CA ASN A 156 9.43 2.75 -27.88
C ASN A 156 9.92 3.85 -26.94
N MET A 157 8.99 4.49 -26.23
CA MET A 157 9.24 5.68 -25.40
C MET A 157 10.07 5.30 -24.15
N HIS A 158 11.36 5.60 -24.15
CA HIS A 158 12.24 5.36 -23.00
C HIS A 158 12.27 6.58 -22.07
N LEU A 159 11.34 6.60 -21.10
CA LEU A 159 11.29 7.62 -20.06
C LEU A 159 12.58 7.67 -19.25
N GLN A 160 13.02 8.87 -18.90
CA GLN A 160 14.14 9.10 -18.00
C GLN A 160 13.63 9.42 -16.59
N LEU A 161 13.78 8.46 -15.67
CA LEU A 161 13.61 8.72 -14.25
C LEU A 161 14.92 9.25 -13.68
N VAL A 162 14.86 10.47 -13.13
CA VAL A 162 15.94 11.11 -12.40
C VAL A 162 15.57 11.18 -10.92
N ARG A 163 16.46 10.70 -10.05
CA ARG A 163 16.33 10.79 -8.59
C ARG A 163 17.49 11.60 -8.03
N GLN A 164 17.19 12.70 -7.35
CA GLN A 164 18.15 13.53 -6.63
C GLN A 164 17.85 13.46 -5.13
N GLU A 165 18.84 13.07 -4.34
CA GLU A 165 18.76 13.08 -2.88
C GLU A 165 19.72 14.12 -2.29
N MET A 166 19.18 14.90 -1.35
CA MET A 166 19.73 16.19 -0.92
C MET A 166 19.56 16.33 0.60
N ALA A 167 20.66 16.25 1.36
CA ALA A 167 20.65 16.50 2.80
C ALA A 167 21.04 17.95 3.09
N VAL A 168 20.13 18.70 3.70
CA VAL A 168 20.18 20.16 3.86
C VAL A 168 20.72 20.54 5.25
N CYS A 169 21.53 21.58 5.34
CA CYS A 169 21.93 22.17 6.62
C CYS A 169 20.69 22.71 7.35
N PRO A 170 20.42 22.35 8.62
CA PRO A 170 19.21 22.78 9.35
C PRO A 170 18.99 24.30 9.36
N GLU A 171 20.08 25.06 9.38
CA GLU A 171 20.11 26.53 9.39
C GLU A 171 19.64 27.15 8.05
N GLN A 172 19.79 26.39 6.96
CA GLN A 172 19.50 26.81 5.59
C GLN A 172 18.18 26.20 5.04
N LEU A 173 17.46 25.47 5.89
CA LEU A 173 16.27 24.71 5.49
C LEU A 173 15.15 25.58 4.91
N GLY A 174 14.99 26.81 5.40
CA GLY A 174 13.98 27.76 4.90
C GLY A 174 14.24 28.15 3.44
N ASP A 175 15.43 28.69 3.17
CA ASP A 175 15.84 29.15 1.84
C ASP A 175 15.88 28.00 0.82
N PHE A 176 16.33 26.81 1.24
CA PHE A 176 16.24 25.61 0.42
C PHE A 176 14.79 25.25 0.08
N LEU A 177 13.87 25.26 1.05
CA LEU A 177 12.46 24.92 0.82
C LEU A 177 11.77 25.92 -0.13
N ASP A 178 12.08 27.21 -0.04
CA ASP A 178 11.56 28.20 -0.98
C ASP A 178 12.13 28.03 -2.39
N SER A 179 13.43 27.75 -2.51
CA SER A 179 14.04 27.46 -3.81
C SER A 179 13.52 26.15 -4.42
N LEU A 180 13.35 25.10 -3.62
CA LEU A 180 12.77 23.83 -4.03
C LEU A 180 11.32 23.99 -4.50
N ARG A 181 10.48 24.76 -3.79
CA ARG A 181 9.11 25.10 -4.24
C ARG A 181 9.11 25.82 -5.59
N GLN A 182 10.02 26.78 -5.78
CA GLN A 182 10.17 27.49 -7.06
C GLN A 182 10.66 26.56 -8.18
N TYR A 183 11.62 25.67 -7.88
CA TYR A 183 12.14 24.69 -8.82
C TYR A 183 11.07 23.69 -9.27
N VAL A 184 10.33 23.09 -8.34
CA VAL A 184 9.26 22.13 -8.63
C VAL A 184 8.17 22.80 -9.48
N ARG A 185 7.70 24.00 -9.10
CA ARG A 185 6.71 24.75 -9.88
C ARG A 185 7.21 25.14 -11.26
N GLY A 186 8.48 25.52 -11.39
CA GLY A 186 9.08 25.88 -12.67
C GLY A 186 9.31 24.68 -13.60
N THR A 187 9.58 23.50 -13.03
CA THR A 187 9.80 22.26 -13.78
C THR A 187 8.49 21.59 -14.17
N ALA A 188 7.48 21.57 -13.28
CA ALA A 188 6.14 21.04 -13.55
C ALA A 188 5.39 21.78 -14.68
N GLY A 189 5.80 23.02 -14.98
CA GLY A 189 5.28 23.79 -16.13
C GLY A 189 5.96 23.46 -17.47
N THR A 190 6.91 22.52 -17.52
CA THR A 190 7.62 22.16 -18.76
C THR A 190 6.95 20.98 -19.46
N ARG A 191 6.66 21.13 -20.77
CA ARG A 191 5.92 20.13 -21.56
C ARG A 191 6.57 18.73 -21.59
N ASN A 192 7.88 18.66 -21.41
CA ASN A 192 8.67 17.43 -21.52
C ASN A 192 9.03 16.79 -20.16
N CYS A 193 8.55 17.36 -19.05
CA CYS A 193 8.59 16.74 -17.72
C CYS A 193 7.18 16.24 -17.38
N PHE A 194 6.97 14.93 -17.46
CA PHE A 194 5.65 14.33 -17.21
C PHE A 194 5.24 14.40 -15.74
N HIS A 195 6.20 14.35 -14.83
CA HIS A 195 5.94 14.38 -13.40
C HIS A 195 7.17 14.82 -12.62
N ILE A 196 6.97 15.67 -11.61
CA ILE A 196 7.99 16.00 -10.62
C ILE A 196 7.40 15.92 -9.21
N ALA A 197 8.06 15.17 -8.34
CA ALA A 197 7.70 14.99 -6.95
C ALA A 197 8.88 15.33 -6.04
N ALA A 198 8.63 16.06 -4.95
CA ALA A 198 9.60 16.30 -3.90
C ALA A 198 9.09 15.70 -2.58
N VAL A 199 9.89 14.81 -1.98
CA VAL A 199 9.57 14.07 -0.76
C VAL A 199 10.56 14.48 0.33
N ARG A 200 10.09 14.74 1.55
CA ARG A 200 10.92 14.98 2.73
C ARG A 200 11.04 13.68 3.52
N LEU A 201 12.24 13.29 3.90
CA LEU A 201 12.47 12.08 4.71
C LEU A 201 12.15 12.33 6.19
N ALA A 202 12.06 11.23 6.95
CA ALA A 202 11.68 11.25 8.37
C ALA A 202 12.69 11.95 9.29
N ASP A 203 13.92 12.20 8.83
CA ASP A 203 14.92 13.02 9.53
C ASP A 203 14.59 14.53 9.48
N GLY A 204 13.65 14.94 8.62
CA GLY A 204 13.26 16.33 8.43
C GLY A 204 14.27 17.21 7.68
N VAL A 205 15.45 16.69 7.32
CA VAL A 205 16.54 17.47 6.69
C VAL A 205 16.98 16.91 5.35
N THR A 206 16.64 15.67 5.04
CA THR A 206 16.91 15.05 3.74
C THR A 206 15.67 15.09 2.85
N PHE A 207 15.89 15.43 1.58
CA PHE A 207 14.87 15.54 0.56
C PHE A 207 15.22 14.66 -0.64
N VAL A 208 14.22 14.03 -1.23
CA VAL A 208 14.35 13.26 -2.47
C VAL A 208 13.42 13.85 -3.51
N VAL A 209 13.99 14.30 -4.62
CA VAL A 209 13.25 14.76 -5.80
C VAL A 209 13.29 13.68 -6.86
N TYR A 210 12.11 13.34 -7.38
CA TYR A 210 11.91 12.45 -8.52
C TYR A 210 11.40 13.28 -9.69
N GLU A 211 12.04 13.13 -10.85
CA GLU A 211 11.66 13.80 -12.09
C GLU A 211 11.53 12.76 -13.21
N PHE A 212 10.42 12.81 -13.94
CA PHE A 212 10.16 11.96 -15.10
C PHE A 212 10.25 12.82 -16.35
N TRP A 213 11.24 12.54 -17.19
CA TRP A 213 11.51 13.24 -18.44
C TRP A 213 11.25 12.36 -19.65
N GLU A 214 10.80 12.97 -20.74
CA GLU A 214 10.51 12.29 -22.00
C GLU A 214 11.76 11.66 -22.65
N THR A 215 12.89 12.36 -22.63
CA THR A 215 14.18 11.90 -23.16
C THR A 215 15.35 12.36 -22.30
N GLU A 216 16.55 11.84 -22.57
CA GLU A 216 17.78 12.32 -21.92
C GLU A 216 18.16 13.73 -22.40
N GLU A 217 17.82 14.06 -23.65
CA GLU A 217 18.06 15.34 -24.31
C GLU A 217 17.22 16.45 -23.69
N GLU A 218 15.96 16.15 -23.36
CA GLU A 218 15.02 17.06 -22.72
C GLU A 218 15.48 17.40 -21.30
N TRP A 219 15.87 16.38 -20.53
CA TRP A 219 16.49 16.55 -19.21
C TRP A 219 17.81 17.35 -19.28
N LYS A 220 18.72 17.04 -20.22
CA LYS A 220 19.97 17.80 -20.44
C LYS A 220 19.70 19.26 -20.78
N ARG A 221 18.65 19.55 -21.55
CA ARG A 221 18.21 20.92 -21.85
C ARG A 221 17.70 21.63 -20.59
N HIS A 222 16.94 20.93 -19.74
CA HIS A 222 16.51 21.46 -18.44
C HIS A 222 17.66 21.76 -17.49
N LEU A 223 18.72 20.94 -17.45
CA LEU A 223 19.94 21.22 -16.67
C LEU A 223 20.62 22.56 -17.03
N GLN A 224 20.33 23.09 -18.23
CA GLN A 224 20.81 24.38 -18.71
C GLN A 224 19.80 25.52 -18.54
N SER A 225 18.57 25.23 -18.09
CA SER A 225 17.52 26.23 -17.84
C SER A 225 17.91 27.20 -16.72
N PRO A 226 17.37 28.44 -16.70
CA PRO A 226 17.59 29.37 -15.59
C PRO A 226 17.03 28.84 -14.27
N VAL A 227 15.94 28.06 -14.31
CA VAL A 227 15.30 27.45 -13.12
C VAL A 227 16.23 26.42 -12.47
N CYS A 228 16.77 25.47 -13.26
CA CYS A 228 17.71 24.48 -12.74
C CYS A 228 19.04 25.12 -12.31
N LYS A 229 19.52 26.14 -13.04
CA LYS A 229 20.73 26.88 -12.67
C LYS A 229 20.56 27.64 -11.35
N ALA A 230 19.44 28.33 -11.14
CA ALA A 230 19.16 29.03 -9.88
C ALA A 230 19.09 28.04 -8.70
N PHE A 231 18.37 26.93 -8.86
CA PHE A 231 18.28 25.89 -7.83
C PHE A 231 19.64 25.25 -7.53
N ARG A 232 20.50 25.05 -8.54
CA ARG A 232 21.86 24.52 -8.35
C ARG A 232 22.74 25.41 -7.48
N HIS A 233 22.62 26.75 -7.55
CA HIS A 233 23.37 27.64 -6.66
C HIS A 233 22.90 27.44 -5.21
N VAL A 234 21.59 27.47 -4.96
CA VAL A 234 21.04 27.21 -3.62
C VAL A 234 21.46 25.83 -3.10
N LYS A 235 21.50 24.79 -3.94
CA LYS A 235 22.02 23.47 -3.53
C LYS A 235 23.50 23.50 -3.10
N VAL A 236 24.35 24.33 -3.72
CA VAL A 236 25.74 24.48 -3.29
C VAL A 236 25.84 25.18 -1.93
N ASP A 237 24.98 26.17 -1.68
CA ASP A 237 25.04 26.99 -0.46
C ASP A 237 24.31 26.35 0.75
N THR A 238 23.36 25.44 0.51
CA THR A 238 22.44 24.92 1.55
C THR A 238 22.61 23.44 1.90
N LEU A 239 23.32 22.64 1.09
CA LEU A 239 23.49 21.21 1.34
C LEU A 239 24.68 20.91 2.27
N SER A 240 24.46 19.98 3.20
CA SER A 240 25.46 19.49 4.17
C SER A 240 26.47 18.51 3.57
N GLN A 241 26.11 17.88 2.45
CA GLN A 241 26.93 16.94 1.68
C GLN A 241 26.54 17.01 0.19
N PRO A 242 27.40 16.56 -0.74
CA PRO A 242 27.06 16.50 -2.16
C PRO A 242 25.77 15.72 -2.43
N GLU A 243 24.99 16.16 -3.42
CA GLU A 243 23.76 15.45 -3.80
C GLU A 243 24.05 14.03 -4.30
N ALA A 244 23.21 13.08 -3.89
CA ALA A 244 23.25 11.72 -4.43
C ALA A 244 22.32 11.65 -5.65
N PHE A 245 22.92 11.51 -6.84
CA PHE A 245 22.24 11.50 -8.12
C PHE A 245 22.10 10.07 -8.67
N SER A 246 20.91 9.70 -9.15
CA SER A 246 20.66 8.44 -9.86
C SER A 246 19.75 8.69 -11.06
N ARG A 247 19.99 7.95 -12.16
CA ARG A 247 19.19 8.00 -13.39
C ARG A 247 18.94 6.59 -13.90
N ILE A 248 17.70 6.32 -14.32
CA ILE A 248 17.29 5.04 -14.89
C ILE A 248 16.43 5.31 -16.14
N SER A 249 16.78 4.67 -17.26
CA SER A 249 15.89 4.56 -18.41
C SER A 249 14.79 3.55 -18.10
N VAL A 250 13.55 4.01 -18.01
CA VAL A 250 12.36 3.18 -17.79
C VAL A 250 11.72 2.91 -19.16
N PRO A 251 11.49 1.65 -19.55
CA PRO A 251 10.71 1.37 -20.75
C PRO A 251 9.26 1.83 -20.53
N GLY A 252 8.81 2.81 -21.32
CA GLY A 252 7.39 3.00 -21.57
C GLY A 252 6.83 1.72 -22.20
N THR A 253 5.64 1.32 -21.76
CA THR A 253 5.04 0.04 -22.13
C THR A 253 4.55 0.06 -23.57
N GLY A 254 5.44 -0.23 -24.52
CA GLY A 254 5.06 -0.66 -25.86
C GLY A 254 4.60 -2.11 -25.81
N GLU A 255 3.30 -2.36 -25.97
CA GLU A 255 2.80 -3.70 -26.28
C GLU A 255 3.23 -4.07 -27.70
N GLU A 256 4.25 -4.93 -27.84
CA GLU A 256 4.62 -5.51 -29.13
C GLU A 256 3.54 -6.50 -29.60
N SER A 257 2.52 -5.96 -30.25
CA SER A 257 1.52 -6.74 -30.99
C SER A 257 2.20 -7.42 -32.19
N ASN A 258 2.69 -8.63 -31.97
CA ASN A 258 3.36 -9.46 -32.98
C ASN A 258 2.38 -9.87 -34.10
N THR A 259 2.24 -8.98 -35.09
CA THR A 259 1.38 -9.17 -36.25
C THR A 259 2.06 -10.15 -37.21
N GLN A 260 1.88 -11.44 -36.96
CA GLN A 260 2.51 -12.51 -37.74
C GLN A 260 1.98 -12.52 -39.17
N ASN A 261 2.72 -11.88 -40.07
CA ASN A 261 2.33 -11.67 -41.46
C ASN A 261 2.24 -13.00 -42.22
N SER A 262 1.02 -13.44 -42.51
CA SER A 262 0.74 -14.68 -43.21
C SER A 262 1.11 -14.57 -44.70
N HIS A 263 2.23 -15.16 -45.11
CA HIS A 263 2.53 -15.44 -46.52
C HIS A 263 2.64 -16.95 -46.70
N GLY A 264 1.59 -17.54 -47.26
CA GLY A 264 1.48 -18.98 -47.48
C GLY A 264 2.39 -19.50 -48.60
N PRO A 265 2.64 -20.83 -48.66
CA PRO A 265 3.47 -21.42 -49.68
C PRO A 265 2.81 -21.35 -51.07
N ARG A 266 3.59 -20.89 -52.06
CA ARG A 266 3.20 -20.86 -53.46
C ARG A 266 3.24 -22.29 -54.03
N PHE A 267 2.09 -22.81 -54.43
CA PHE A 267 2.00 -24.09 -55.16
C PHE A 267 2.15 -23.87 -56.68
N MET A 268 2.63 -24.94 -57.34
CA MET A 268 2.97 -25.10 -58.77
C MET A 268 4.28 -24.44 -59.20
#